data_AF-A0A4Q7V8C0-F1
#
_entry.id   AF-A0A4Q7V8C0-F1
#
_cell.length_a   1.000
_cell.length_b   1.000
_cell.length_c   1.000
_cell.angle_alpha   90.00
_cell.angle_beta   90.00
_cell.angle_gamma   90.00
#
_symmetry.space_group_name_H-M   'P 1'
#
loop_
_entity.id
_entity.type
_entity.pdbx_description
1 polymer ?
#
loop_
_entity_poly.entity_id
_entity_poly.type
_entity_poly.pdbx_seq_one_letter_code
_entity_poly.pdbx_strand_id
1 'polypeptide(L)'
;MGPRSLGRVSTSVRRPTRRAAAGLAARVEAGESPIGRARRVGRILRGLAVAYPDAHCELDFGTPLDLAVATILSAQCTDERVNQVTPGLFAAYPSAADYAGADRTELEERIRSTGFYRNKATSLIGLGAAVVENHGGELPATLDELVKLPGIGRKTANVILGNAFDVPGITVDTHFGRLVRRWGWTTEEDPVKVEHAIGELVPRRDWTIVSHHVIFHGRRVCHAKKPACGACSLAVDCPSFGLGPTEPEQAAALVKGPERPHLLELVGLGDGTPAPSGNGR
;
A
#
# COMPACT_ATOMS: atom_id res chain seq x y z
N MET A 1 -0.35 50.12 8.65
CA MET A 1 -1.13 48.87 8.50
C MET A 1 -0.15 47.71 8.51
N GLY A 2 0.04 47.06 9.67
CA GLY A 2 0.95 45.92 9.78
C GLY A 2 0.34 44.66 9.14
N PRO A 3 1.16 43.77 8.54
CA PRO A 3 0.66 42.52 7.99
C PRO A 3 0.06 41.68 9.11
N ARG A 4 -1.20 41.28 8.93
CA ARG A 4 -1.91 40.37 9.84
C ARG A 4 -1.15 39.05 9.86
N SER A 5 -0.57 38.72 11.01
CA SER A 5 -0.12 37.38 11.36
C SER A 5 -1.23 36.39 11.03
N LEU A 6 -0.99 35.56 10.01
CA LEU A 6 -1.80 34.37 9.76
C LEU A 6 -1.54 33.42 10.94
N GLY A 7 -2.48 33.39 11.88
CA GLY A 7 -2.39 32.49 13.02
C GLY A 7 -2.18 31.05 12.56
N ARG A 8 -1.22 30.34 13.17
CA ARG A 8 -1.07 28.89 13.01
C ARG A 8 -2.42 28.23 13.26
N VAL A 9 -3.07 27.74 12.20
CA VAL A 9 -4.20 26.83 12.35
C VAL A 9 -3.65 25.59 13.04
N SER A 10 -4.07 25.35 14.28
CA SER A 10 -3.75 24.10 14.98
C SER A 10 -4.43 22.97 14.22
N THR A 11 -3.67 22.27 13.38
CA THR A 11 -4.08 21.13 12.56
C THR A 11 -4.09 19.81 13.33
N SER A 12 -3.97 19.84 14.66
CA SER A 12 -3.91 18.64 15.49
C SER A 12 -5.23 17.87 15.43
N VAL A 13 -5.18 16.66 14.87
CA VAL A 13 -6.30 15.73 14.91
C VAL A 13 -6.55 15.32 16.37
N ARG A 14 -7.72 15.65 16.89
CA ARG A 14 -8.13 15.25 18.24
C ARG A 14 -8.27 13.73 18.34
N ARG A 15 -7.81 13.14 19.44
CA ARG A 15 -8.05 11.72 19.75
C ARG A 15 -9.48 11.49 20.27
N PRO A 16 -10.11 10.35 19.93
CA PRO A 16 -11.41 10.00 20.50
C PRO A 16 -11.27 9.64 21.98
N THR A 17 -12.29 9.99 22.78
CA THR A 17 -12.44 9.42 24.13
C THR A 17 -12.84 7.95 24.03
N ARG A 18 -12.57 7.14 25.07
CA ARG A 18 -12.99 5.72 25.09
C ARG A 18 -14.49 5.55 24.82
N ARG A 19 -15.33 6.42 25.40
CA ARG A 19 -16.78 6.43 25.17
C ARG A 19 -17.15 6.72 23.71
N ALA A 20 -16.49 7.71 23.09
CA ALA A 20 -16.75 8.04 21.68
C ALA A 20 -16.33 6.91 20.73
N ALA A 21 -15.17 6.30 20.99
CA ALA A 21 -14.68 5.15 20.22
C ALA A 21 -15.64 3.95 20.34
N ALA A 22 -16.06 3.59 21.57
CA ALA A 22 -17.02 2.51 21.80
C ALA A 22 -18.37 2.78 21.11
N GLY A 23 -18.86 4.03 21.15
CA GLY A 23 -20.09 4.43 20.47
C GLY A 23 -19.98 4.36 18.94
N LEU A 24 -18.81 4.62 18.35
CA LEU A 24 -18.59 4.40 16.92
C LEU A 24 -18.58 2.91 16.59
N ALA A 25 -17.85 2.09 17.35
CA ALA A 25 -17.78 0.65 17.14
C ALA A 25 -19.17 0.01 17.17
N ALA A 26 -19.96 0.28 18.21
CA ALA A 26 -21.32 -0.24 18.34
C ALA A 26 -22.25 0.17 17.18
N ARG A 27 -22.12 1.41 16.66
CA ARG A 27 -22.91 1.86 15.50
C ARG A 27 -22.53 1.13 14.22
N VAL A 28 -21.24 0.87 14.01
CA VAL A 28 -20.75 0.14 12.83
C VAL A 28 -21.20 -1.31 12.90
N GLU A 29 -21.09 -1.95 14.07
CA GLU A 29 -21.54 -3.32 14.33
C GLU A 29 -23.06 -3.48 14.14
N ALA A 30 -23.86 -2.51 14.61
CA ALA A 30 -25.31 -2.51 14.42
C ALA A 30 -25.76 -2.20 12.97
N GLY A 31 -24.83 -2.01 12.02
CA GLY A 31 -25.13 -1.67 10.64
C GLY A 31 -25.39 -0.18 10.44
N GLU A 32 -24.33 0.63 10.47
CA GLU A 32 -24.44 2.07 10.22
C GLU A 32 -25.12 2.37 8.87
N SER A 33 -25.85 3.50 8.80
CA SER A 33 -26.57 3.87 7.58
C SER A 33 -25.62 4.07 6.38
N PRO A 34 -26.08 3.82 5.13
CA PRO A 34 -25.25 4.00 3.95
C PRO A 34 -24.61 5.40 3.84
N ILE A 35 -25.39 6.44 4.15
CA ILE A 35 -24.90 7.84 4.15
C ILE A 35 -23.87 8.05 5.27
N GLY A 36 -24.09 7.46 6.45
CA GLY A 36 -23.13 7.50 7.56
C GLY A 36 -21.80 6.87 7.19
N ARG A 37 -21.84 5.68 6.58
CA ARG A 37 -20.67 4.97 6.06
C ARG A 37 -19.93 5.79 5.01
N ALA A 38 -20.63 6.28 3.99
CA ALA A 38 -20.04 7.08 2.92
C ALA A 38 -19.33 8.34 3.45
N ARG A 39 -19.94 9.05 4.41
CA ARG A 39 -19.32 10.22 5.06
C ARG A 39 -18.05 9.85 5.82
N ARG A 40 -18.04 8.70 6.51
CA ARG A 40 -16.90 8.21 7.29
C ARG A 40 -15.76 7.73 6.39
N VAL A 41 -16.07 6.98 5.33
CA VAL A 41 -15.13 6.62 4.26
C VAL A 41 -14.48 7.89 3.70
N GLY A 42 -15.28 8.89 3.31
CA GLY A 42 -14.76 10.15 2.78
C GLY A 42 -13.86 10.92 3.75
N ARG A 43 -14.14 10.91 5.07
CA ARG A 43 -13.24 11.51 6.08
C ARG A 43 -11.92 10.75 6.20
N ILE A 44 -11.97 9.41 6.23
CA ILE A 44 -10.77 8.57 6.26
C ILE A 44 -9.91 8.80 5.01
N LEU A 45 -10.51 8.82 3.81
CA LEU A 45 -9.80 9.06 2.55
C LEU A 45 -9.08 10.42 2.54
N ARG A 46 -9.74 11.49 3.02
CA ARG A 46 -9.09 12.80 3.17
C ARG A 46 -7.97 12.79 4.21
N GLY A 47 -8.18 12.12 5.35
CA GLY A 47 -7.16 11.97 6.39
C GLY A 47 -5.93 11.21 5.89
N LEU A 48 -6.14 10.18 5.07
CA LEU A 48 -5.07 9.43 4.41
C LEU A 48 -4.29 10.29 3.41
N ALA A 49 -4.98 11.07 2.57
CA ALA A 49 -4.33 11.96 1.61
C ALA A 49 -3.47 13.03 2.31
N VAL A 50 -3.92 13.56 3.45
CA VAL A 50 -3.13 14.49 4.26
C VAL A 50 -1.94 13.77 4.92
N ALA A 51 -2.12 12.54 5.38
CA ALA A 51 -1.07 11.76 6.03
C ALA A 51 0.03 11.28 5.08
N TYR A 52 -0.30 11.04 3.81
CA TYR A 52 0.60 10.47 2.82
C TYR A 52 0.47 11.20 1.47
N PRO A 53 0.83 12.49 1.40
CA PRO A 53 0.69 13.28 0.17
C PRO A 53 1.49 12.71 -1.00
N ASP A 54 2.61 12.05 -0.70
CA ASP A 54 3.52 11.45 -1.68
C ASP A 54 3.39 9.92 -1.74
N ALA A 55 2.21 9.34 -1.45
CA ALA A 55 2.03 7.89 -1.52
C ALA A 55 2.12 7.39 -2.97
N HIS A 56 3.00 6.42 -3.22
CA HIS A 56 3.28 5.88 -4.55
C HIS A 56 3.69 4.40 -4.47
N CYS A 57 3.93 3.76 -5.61
CA CYS A 57 4.53 2.43 -5.65
C CYS A 57 6.00 2.51 -5.19
N GLU A 58 6.38 1.80 -4.12
CA GLU A 58 7.76 1.83 -3.59
C GLU A 58 8.76 0.98 -4.42
N LEU A 59 8.32 0.35 -5.51
CA LEU A 59 9.20 -0.35 -6.46
C LEU A 59 9.66 0.62 -7.54
N ASP A 60 10.95 0.64 -7.82
CA ASP A 60 11.53 1.50 -8.86
C ASP A 60 11.35 0.86 -10.25
N PHE A 61 10.84 1.63 -11.22
CA PHE A 61 10.62 1.16 -12.59
C PHE A 61 10.61 2.32 -13.60
N GLY A 62 11.02 2.07 -14.84
CA GLY A 62 10.92 3.02 -15.95
C GLY A 62 9.88 2.63 -17.01
N THR A 63 9.52 1.35 -17.09
CA THR A 63 8.56 0.81 -18.07
C THR A 63 7.52 -0.12 -17.42
N PRO A 64 6.40 -0.44 -18.10
CA PRO A 64 5.48 -1.47 -17.61
C PRO A 64 6.13 -2.85 -17.44
N LEU A 65 7.11 -3.19 -18.29
CA LEU A 65 7.86 -4.45 -18.18
C LEU A 65 8.73 -4.44 -16.90
N ASP A 66 9.44 -3.34 -16.63
CA ASP A 66 10.23 -3.18 -15.41
C ASP A 66 9.38 -3.43 -14.16
N LEU A 67 8.17 -2.85 -14.11
CA LEU A 67 7.26 -3.03 -12.99
C LEU A 67 6.75 -4.48 -12.88
N ALA A 68 6.47 -5.15 -14.00
CA ALA A 68 6.08 -6.56 -14.00
C ALA A 68 7.21 -7.46 -13.46
N VAL A 69 8.45 -7.22 -13.88
CA VAL A 69 9.63 -7.93 -13.37
C VAL A 69 9.82 -7.64 -11.88
N ALA A 70 9.80 -6.37 -11.47
CA ALA A 70 9.97 -5.96 -10.09
C ALA A 70 8.91 -6.59 -9.16
N THR A 71 7.66 -6.67 -9.61
CA THR A 71 6.57 -7.29 -8.83
C THR A 71 6.67 -8.81 -8.73
N ILE A 72 7.24 -9.50 -9.73
CA ILE A 72 7.60 -10.92 -9.62
C ILE A 72 8.73 -11.10 -8.60
N LEU A 73 9.74 -10.22 -8.63
CA LEU A 73 10.86 -10.26 -7.69
C LEU A 73 10.46 -9.91 -6.25
N SER A 74 9.46 -9.06 -6.05
CA SER A 74 8.99 -8.65 -4.72
C SER A 74 8.21 -9.74 -3.99
N ALA A 75 7.81 -10.81 -4.69
CA ALA A 75 7.21 -11.97 -4.04
C ALA A 75 8.14 -12.53 -2.95
N GLN A 76 7.70 -12.39 -1.69
CA GLN A 76 8.47 -12.76 -0.49
C GLN A 76 9.86 -12.11 -0.42
N CYS A 77 9.99 -10.88 -0.93
CA CYS A 77 11.19 -10.05 -0.86
C CYS A 77 10.81 -8.64 -0.43
N THR A 78 11.77 -7.87 0.10
CA THR A 78 11.52 -6.46 0.43
C THR A 78 11.67 -5.58 -0.81
N ASP A 79 10.86 -4.54 -0.91
CA ASP A 79 10.94 -3.57 -2.03
C ASP A 79 12.36 -2.97 -2.12
N GLU A 80 12.99 -2.66 -0.99
CA GLU A 80 14.39 -2.20 -0.93
C GLU A 80 15.38 -3.17 -1.60
N ARG A 81 15.27 -4.48 -1.32
CA ARG A 81 16.15 -5.49 -1.93
C ARG A 81 15.90 -5.59 -3.43
N VAL A 82 14.65 -5.50 -3.86
CA VAL A 82 14.30 -5.51 -5.28
C VAL A 82 14.89 -4.29 -5.99
N ASN A 83 14.78 -3.10 -5.40
CA ASN A 83 15.31 -1.85 -5.97
C ASN A 83 16.85 -1.83 -6.01
N GLN A 84 17.54 -2.61 -5.16
CA GLN A 84 18.99 -2.80 -5.28
C GLN A 84 19.40 -3.71 -6.46
N VAL A 85 18.55 -4.67 -6.83
CA VAL A 85 18.85 -5.68 -7.86
C VAL A 85 18.42 -5.22 -9.26
N THR A 86 17.28 -4.55 -9.34
CA THR A 86 16.61 -4.23 -10.60
C THR A 86 17.40 -3.31 -11.54
N PRO A 87 18.20 -2.30 -11.12
CA PRO A 87 18.91 -1.45 -12.06
C PRO A 87 19.87 -2.22 -12.97
N GLY A 88 20.65 -3.14 -12.39
CA GLY A 88 21.56 -4.00 -13.15
C GLY A 88 20.85 -5.10 -13.94
N LEU A 89 19.66 -5.52 -13.48
CA LEU A 89 18.84 -6.48 -14.19
C LEU A 89 18.18 -5.86 -15.43
N PHE A 90 17.57 -4.68 -15.31
CA PHE A 90 16.90 -3.97 -16.40
C PHE A 90 17.90 -3.55 -17.48
N ALA A 91 19.11 -3.18 -17.10
CA ALA A 91 20.17 -2.89 -18.07
C ALA A 91 20.61 -4.13 -18.87
N ALA A 92 20.58 -5.32 -18.25
CA ALA A 92 20.95 -6.58 -18.91
C ALA A 92 19.81 -7.18 -19.75
N TYR A 93 18.55 -6.92 -19.35
CA TYR A 93 17.35 -7.43 -20.00
C TYR A 93 16.34 -6.30 -20.27
N PRO A 94 16.62 -5.39 -21.23
CA PRO A 94 15.79 -4.22 -21.46
C PRO A 94 14.44 -4.52 -22.15
N SER A 95 14.28 -5.69 -22.78
CA SER A 95 13.06 -6.07 -23.50
C SER A 95 12.52 -7.44 -23.08
N ALA A 96 11.25 -7.72 -23.41
CA ALA A 96 10.63 -9.01 -23.18
C ALA A 96 11.37 -10.16 -23.91
N ALA A 97 11.95 -9.88 -25.09
CA ALA A 97 12.75 -10.84 -25.84
C ALA A 97 14.05 -11.21 -25.12
N ASP A 98 14.69 -10.25 -24.42
CA ASP A 98 15.89 -10.53 -23.63
C ASP A 98 15.59 -11.48 -22.47
N TYR A 99 14.44 -11.31 -21.80
CA TYR A 99 13.99 -12.26 -20.78
C TYR A 99 13.62 -13.63 -21.38
N ALA A 100 12.94 -13.66 -22.52
CA ALA A 100 12.55 -14.90 -23.19
C ALA A 100 13.77 -15.76 -23.58
N GLY A 101 14.84 -15.10 -24.05
CA GLY A 101 16.10 -15.73 -24.45
C GLY A 101 17.18 -15.80 -23.37
N ALA A 102 16.86 -15.46 -22.12
CA ALA A 102 17.85 -15.35 -21.06
C ALA A 102 18.52 -16.71 -20.76
N ASP A 103 19.85 -16.72 -20.62
CA ASP A 103 20.52 -17.87 -20.00
C ASP A 103 20.03 -18.00 -18.56
N ARG A 104 19.48 -19.19 -18.26
CA ARG A 104 18.86 -19.43 -16.97
C ARG A 104 19.85 -19.32 -15.81
N THR A 105 21.08 -19.82 -15.97
CA THR A 105 22.07 -19.81 -14.90
C THR A 105 22.53 -18.39 -14.60
N GLU A 106 22.72 -17.56 -15.62
CA GLU A 106 23.06 -16.15 -15.47
C GLU A 106 21.93 -15.36 -14.79
N LEU A 107 20.68 -15.55 -15.24
CA LEU A 107 19.52 -14.88 -14.64
C LEU A 107 19.34 -15.27 -13.16
N GLU A 108 19.48 -16.57 -12.84
CA GLU A 108 19.40 -17.08 -11.47
C GLU A 108 20.48 -16.47 -10.56
N GLU A 109 21.71 -16.28 -11.06
CA GLU A 109 22.77 -15.59 -10.32
C GLU A 109 22.40 -14.14 -10.03
N ARG A 110 21.97 -13.39 -11.05
CA ARG A 110 21.62 -11.96 -10.94
C ARG A 110 20.53 -11.69 -9.91
N ILE A 111 19.52 -12.57 -9.85
CA ILE A 111 18.37 -12.39 -8.95
C ILE A 111 18.46 -13.22 -7.67
N ARG A 112 19.58 -13.93 -7.43
CA ARG A 112 19.75 -14.85 -6.29
C ARG A 112 19.37 -14.22 -4.95
N SER A 113 19.76 -12.97 -4.77
CA SER A 113 19.58 -12.23 -3.53
C SER A 113 18.12 -11.88 -3.20
N THR A 114 17.20 -12.09 -4.15
CA THR A 114 15.77 -11.87 -3.95
C THR A 114 15.04 -13.07 -3.34
N GLY A 115 15.73 -14.21 -3.14
CA GLY A 115 15.13 -15.45 -2.62
C GLY A 115 14.17 -16.12 -3.61
N PHE A 116 13.94 -17.44 -3.47
CA PHE A 116 13.15 -18.25 -4.42
C PHE A 116 13.55 -18.05 -5.89
N TYR A 117 14.81 -17.71 -6.13
CA TYR A 117 15.31 -17.20 -7.41
C TYR A 117 15.11 -18.17 -8.58
N ARG A 118 15.11 -19.49 -8.33
CA ARG A 118 14.83 -20.49 -9.37
C ARG A 118 13.42 -20.37 -9.93
N ASN A 119 12.43 -20.27 -9.05
CA ASN A 119 11.03 -20.11 -9.45
C ASN A 119 10.81 -18.73 -10.08
N LYS A 120 11.45 -17.69 -9.53
CA LYS A 120 11.40 -16.35 -10.11
C LYS A 120 12.01 -16.31 -11.51
N ALA A 121 13.17 -16.93 -11.74
CA ALA A 121 13.80 -17.04 -13.05
C ALA A 121 12.89 -17.76 -14.05
N THR A 122 12.26 -18.88 -13.66
CA THR A 122 11.24 -19.55 -14.49
C THR A 122 10.09 -18.60 -14.85
N SER A 123 9.56 -17.85 -13.88
CA SER A 123 8.49 -16.88 -14.14
C SER A 123 8.92 -15.74 -15.04
N LEU A 124 10.14 -15.21 -14.89
CA LEU A 124 10.65 -14.12 -15.72
C LEU A 124 10.88 -14.55 -17.17
N ILE A 125 11.49 -15.72 -17.39
CA ILE A 125 11.67 -16.28 -18.74
C ILE A 125 10.30 -16.56 -19.37
N GLY A 126 9.40 -17.18 -18.61
CA GLY A 126 8.03 -17.45 -19.07
C GLY A 126 7.23 -16.18 -19.36
N LEU A 127 7.39 -15.13 -18.56
CA LEU A 127 6.80 -13.81 -18.81
C LEU A 127 7.29 -13.25 -20.14
N GLY A 128 8.61 -13.21 -20.33
CA GLY A 128 9.22 -12.71 -21.57
C GLY A 128 8.70 -13.47 -22.80
N ALA A 129 8.72 -14.80 -22.75
CA ALA A 129 8.23 -15.65 -23.84
C ALA A 129 6.74 -15.37 -24.14
N ALA A 130 5.89 -15.36 -23.12
CA ALA A 130 4.45 -15.14 -23.30
C ALA A 130 4.13 -13.75 -23.86
N VAL A 131 4.88 -12.72 -23.45
CA VAL A 131 4.74 -11.34 -23.95
C VAL A 131 5.17 -11.23 -25.41
N VAL A 132 6.26 -11.88 -25.81
CA VAL A 132 6.71 -11.91 -27.21
C VAL A 132 5.71 -12.66 -28.09
N GLU A 133 5.31 -13.87 -27.68
CA GLU A 133 4.48 -14.77 -28.48
C GLU A 133 3.04 -14.25 -28.66
N ASN A 134 2.44 -13.73 -27.58
CA ASN A 134 1.01 -13.39 -27.57
C ASN A 134 0.72 -11.89 -27.69
N HIS A 135 1.71 -11.03 -27.41
CA HIS A 135 1.52 -9.59 -27.31
C HIS A 135 2.58 -8.77 -28.09
N GLY A 136 3.37 -9.42 -28.95
CA GLY A 136 4.31 -8.72 -29.84
C GLY A 136 5.47 -8.02 -29.12
N GLY A 137 5.78 -8.42 -27.88
CA GLY A 137 6.87 -7.85 -27.08
C GLY A 137 6.45 -6.74 -26.12
N GLU A 138 5.19 -6.31 -26.14
CA GLU A 138 4.66 -5.28 -25.24
C GLU A 138 3.71 -5.87 -24.19
N LEU A 139 3.75 -5.35 -22.96
CA LEU A 139 2.81 -5.79 -21.94
C LEU A 139 1.38 -5.33 -22.27
N PRO A 140 0.37 -6.20 -22.15
CA PRO A 140 -1.01 -5.81 -22.35
C PRO A 140 -1.50 -4.89 -21.23
N ALA A 141 -2.37 -3.92 -21.57
CA ALA A 141 -2.94 -2.95 -20.64
C ALA A 141 -4.33 -3.36 -20.13
N THR A 142 -4.63 -4.66 -20.04
CA THR A 142 -5.91 -5.18 -19.55
C THR A 142 -5.72 -6.24 -18.47
N LEU A 143 -6.66 -6.29 -17.52
CA LEU A 143 -6.61 -7.25 -16.41
C LEU A 143 -6.65 -8.70 -16.90
N ASP A 144 -7.57 -9.00 -17.82
CA ASP A 144 -7.82 -10.36 -18.31
C ASP A 144 -6.63 -10.94 -19.08
N GLU A 145 -5.82 -10.10 -19.70
CA GLU A 145 -4.59 -10.52 -20.38
C GLU A 145 -3.42 -10.63 -19.41
N LEU A 146 -3.22 -9.64 -18.54
CA LEU A 146 -2.13 -9.64 -17.57
C LEU A 146 -2.16 -10.87 -16.65
N VAL A 147 -3.34 -11.28 -16.17
CA VAL A 147 -3.46 -12.46 -15.28
C VAL A 147 -3.16 -13.80 -15.96
N LYS A 148 -3.06 -13.84 -17.29
CA LYS A 148 -2.64 -15.03 -18.04
C LYS A 148 -1.12 -15.15 -18.12
N LEU A 149 -0.38 -14.07 -17.83
CA LEU A 149 1.07 -14.06 -17.92
C LEU A 149 1.71 -14.77 -16.72
N PRO A 150 2.77 -15.57 -16.93
CA PRO A 150 3.47 -16.25 -15.84
C PRO A 150 3.94 -15.30 -14.73
N GLY A 151 3.65 -15.67 -13.48
CA GLY A 151 4.02 -14.86 -12.31
C GLY A 151 3.10 -13.68 -12.01
N ILE A 152 2.09 -13.40 -12.85
CA ILE A 152 1.17 -12.28 -12.67
C ILE A 152 -0.21 -12.79 -12.22
N GLY A 153 -0.52 -12.58 -10.94
CA GLY A 153 -1.88 -12.77 -10.40
C GLY A 153 -2.70 -11.48 -10.42
N ARG A 154 -3.99 -11.56 -10.08
CA ARG A 154 -4.93 -10.41 -10.09
C ARG A 154 -4.42 -9.17 -9.35
N LYS A 155 -3.86 -9.34 -8.14
CA LYS A 155 -3.27 -8.25 -7.37
C LYS A 155 -2.12 -7.59 -8.15
N THR A 156 -1.20 -8.39 -8.67
CA THR A 156 -0.05 -7.93 -9.43
C THR A 156 -0.48 -7.19 -10.69
N ALA A 157 -1.46 -7.72 -11.42
CA ALA A 157 -2.04 -7.06 -12.57
C ALA A 157 -2.62 -5.68 -12.21
N ASN A 158 -3.39 -5.56 -11.13
CA ASN A 158 -3.89 -4.25 -10.66
C ASN A 158 -2.77 -3.28 -10.25
N VAL A 159 -1.64 -3.77 -9.72
CA VAL A 159 -0.46 -2.92 -9.45
C VAL A 159 0.10 -2.37 -10.77
N ILE A 160 0.28 -3.24 -11.77
CA ILE A 160 0.83 -2.85 -13.08
C ILE A 160 -0.10 -1.86 -13.79
N LEU A 161 -1.39 -2.19 -13.90
CA LEU A 161 -2.41 -1.33 -14.51
C LEU A 161 -2.45 0.06 -13.88
N GLY A 162 -2.51 0.10 -12.55
CA GLY A 162 -2.65 1.35 -11.82
C GLY A 162 -1.44 2.26 -11.89
N ASN A 163 -0.22 1.72 -11.98
CA ASN A 163 1.01 2.51 -11.85
C ASN A 163 1.75 2.71 -13.17
N ALA A 164 1.65 1.79 -14.11
CA ALA A 164 2.37 1.87 -15.38
C ALA A 164 1.48 2.23 -16.58
N PHE A 165 0.16 2.03 -16.47
CA PHE A 165 -0.80 2.30 -17.54
C PHE A 165 -1.86 3.34 -17.18
N ASP A 166 -1.82 3.90 -15.96
CA ASP A 166 -2.84 4.81 -15.42
C ASP A 166 -4.28 4.26 -15.49
N VAL A 167 -4.43 2.92 -15.49
CA VAL A 167 -5.71 2.24 -15.47
C VAL A 167 -6.09 1.94 -14.00
N PRO A 168 -7.12 2.58 -13.43
CA PRO A 168 -7.38 2.46 -12.00
C PRO A 168 -7.67 1.04 -11.55
N GLY A 169 -6.96 0.59 -10.51
CA GLY A 169 -7.08 -0.76 -9.94
C GLY A 169 -6.96 -0.75 -8.42
N ILE A 170 -7.75 -1.60 -7.74
CA ILE A 170 -7.63 -1.80 -6.29
C ILE A 170 -6.69 -2.97 -6.03
N THR A 171 -5.62 -2.71 -5.30
CA THR A 171 -4.63 -3.74 -4.96
C THR A 171 -4.87 -4.27 -3.56
N VAL A 172 -5.66 -5.35 -3.46
CA VAL A 172 -5.97 -5.97 -2.17
C VAL A 172 -4.81 -6.86 -1.71
N ASP A 173 -3.98 -6.32 -0.83
CA ASP A 173 -2.96 -7.07 -0.10
C ASP A 173 -3.33 -7.27 1.39
N THR A 174 -2.39 -7.79 2.16
CA THR A 174 -2.60 -8.07 3.59
C THR A 174 -2.75 -6.80 4.43
N HIS A 175 -2.21 -5.67 4.00
CA HIS A 175 -2.44 -4.37 4.62
C HIS A 175 -3.83 -3.85 4.26
N PHE A 176 -4.14 -3.80 2.97
CA PHE A 176 -5.40 -3.27 2.45
C PHE A 176 -6.59 -4.00 3.06
N GLY A 177 -6.66 -5.33 2.90
CA GLY A 177 -7.76 -6.13 3.44
C GLY A 177 -7.92 -5.94 4.95
N ARG A 178 -6.82 -5.98 5.70
CA ARG A 178 -6.86 -5.78 7.17
C ARG A 178 -7.42 -4.43 7.55
N LEU A 179 -6.98 -3.36 6.88
CA LEU A 179 -7.33 -2.00 7.26
C LEU A 179 -8.79 -1.67 6.89
N VAL A 180 -9.26 -2.06 5.71
CA VAL A 180 -10.65 -1.81 5.32
C VAL A 180 -11.64 -2.56 6.22
N ARG A 181 -11.26 -3.74 6.73
CA ARG A 181 -12.01 -4.46 7.77
C ARG A 181 -11.94 -3.76 9.13
N ARG A 182 -10.76 -3.31 9.56
CA ARG A 182 -10.62 -2.52 10.81
C ARG A 182 -11.42 -1.23 10.77
N TRP A 183 -11.56 -0.62 9.60
CA TRP A 183 -12.40 0.55 9.41
C TRP A 183 -13.88 0.21 9.21
N GLY A 184 -14.27 -1.07 9.21
CA GLY A 184 -15.65 -1.48 9.01
C GLY A 184 -16.23 -1.04 7.67
N TRP A 185 -15.41 -1.01 6.61
CA TRP A 185 -15.88 -0.75 5.25
C TRP A 185 -16.47 -2.01 4.61
N THR A 186 -15.92 -3.16 4.97
CA THR A 186 -16.40 -4.48 4.55
C THR A 186 -16.06 -5.51 5.63
N THR A 187 -16.78 -6.63 5.65
CA THR A 187 -16.46 -7.83 6.44
C THR A 187 -15.81 -8.92 5.58
N GLU A 188 -15.69 -8.71 4.27
CA GLU A 188 -15.13 -9.68 3.34
C GLU A 188 -13.64 -9.93 3.61
N GLU A 189 -13.24 -11.20 3.47
CA GLU A 189 -11.84 -11.63 3.61
C GLU A 189 -11.23 -12.05 2.28
N ASP A 190 -12.06 -12.55 1.35
CA ASP A 190 -11.64 -12.88 0.00
C ASP A 190 -11.19 -11.61 -0.76
N PRO A 191 -9.98 -11.59 -1.34
CA PRO A 191 -9.45 -10.39 -2.00
C PRO A 191 -10.33 -9.86 -3.13
N VAL A 192 -10.98 -10.73 -3.90
CA VAL A 192 -11.83 -10.32 -5.03
C VAL A 192 -13.12 -9.70 -4.51
N LYS A 193 -13.74 -10.30 -3.49
CA LYS A 193 -14.93 -9.71 -2.84
C LYS A 193 -14.60 -8.38 -2.17
N VAL A 194 -13.43 -8.25 -1.54
CA VAL A 194 -12.96 -6.98 -0.98
C VAL A 194 -12.80 -5.92 -2.08
N GLU A 195 -12.16 -6.27 -3.20
CA GLU A 195 -12.01 -5.38 -4.36
C GLU A 195 -13.36 -4.84 -4.83
N HIS A 196 -14.36 -5.70 -5.02
CA HIS A 196 -15.72 -5.29 -5.41
C HIS A 196 -16.38 -4.40 -4.36
N ALA A 197 -16.36 -4.80 -3.09
CA ALA A 197 -16.98 -4.04 -2.00
C ALA A 197 -16.37 -2.63 -1.84
N ILE A 198 -15.05 -2.49 -2.02
CA ILE A 198 -14.41 -1.17 -1.96
C ILE A 198 -14.64 -0.38 -3.24
N GLY A 199 -14.73 -1.04 -4.40
CA GLY A 199 -15.07 -0.41 -5.67
C GLY A 199 -16.43 0.31 -5.66
N GLU A 200 -17.39 -0.16 -4.86
CA GLU A 200 -18.68 0.50 -4.64
C GLU A 200 -18.59 1.73 -3.70
N LEU A 201 -17.59 1.77 -2.83
CA LEU A 201 -17.42 2.82 -1.81
C LEU A 201 -16.51 3.97 -2.27
N VAL A 202 -15.59 3.69 -3.19
CA VAL A 202 -14.53 4.61 -3.62
C VAL A 202 -14.67 4.91 -5.11
N PRO A 203 -14.65 6.19 -5.54
CA PRO A 203 -14.69 6.53 -6.96
C PRO A 203 -13.58 5.84 -7.74
N ARG A 204 -13.90 5.30 -8.92
CA ARG A 204 -12.96 4.52 -9.74
C ARG A 204 -11.63 5.21 -9.98
N ARG A 205 -11.63 6.53 -10.26
CA ARG A 205 -10.41 7.32 -10.49
C ARG A 205 -9.44 7.33 -9.29
N ASP A 206 -9.93 7.09 -8.08
CA ASP A 206 -9.14 7.17 -6.85
C ASP A 206 -8.61 5.79 -6.42
N TRP A 207 -8.96 4.69 -7.12
CA TRP A 207 -8.64 3.33 -6.70
C TRP A 207 -7.14 3.10 -6.44
N THR A 208 -6.28 3.47 -7.39
CA THR A 208 -4.83 3.28 -7.27
C THR A 208 -4.25 4.04 -6.08
N ILE A 209 -4.54 5.35 -5.98
CA ILE A 209 -3.99 6.18 -4.91
C ILE A 209 -4.53 5.79 -3.54
N VAL A 210 -5.80 5.36 -3.45
CA VAL A 210 -6.36 4.82 -2.21
C VAL A 210 -5.65 3.53 -1.81
N SER A 211 -5.34 2.64 -2.75
CA SER A 211 -4.52 1.47 -2.43
C SER A 211 -3.16 1.83 -1.84
N HIS A 212 -2.45 2.81 -2.42
CA HIS A 212 -1.18 3.29 -1.89
C HIS A 212 -1.32 3.88 -0.49
N HIS A 213 -2.28 4.79 -0.30
CA HIS A 213 -2.58 5.37 1.00
C HIS A 213 -2.83 4.32 2.09
N VAL A 214 -3.64 3.31 1.78
CA VAL A 214 -3.99 2.26 2.75
C VAL A 214 -2.78 1.38 3.05
N ILE A 215 -1.99 1.01 2.04
CA ILE A 215 -0.76 0.23 2.23
C ILE A 215 0.25 1.00 3.08
N PHE A 216 0.49 2.29 2.76
CA PHE A 216 1.34 3.18 3.56
C PHE A 216 0.84 3.23 5.00
N HIS A 217 -0.44 3.49 5.22
CA HIS A 217 -0.99 3.52 6.58
C HIS A 217 -0.78 2.20 7.33
N GLY A 218 -0.97 1.08 6.65
CA GLY A 218 -0.77 -0.25 7.20
C GLY A 218 0.68 -0.60 7.51
N ARG A 219 1.65 0.02 6.80
CA ARG A 219 3.10 -0.15 7.01
C ARG A 219 3.65 0.81 8.07
N ARG A 220 3.12 2.04 8.16
CA ARG A 220 3.63 3.10 9.04
C ARG A 220 2.96 3.16 10.42
N VAL A 221 1.64 2.94 10.50
CA VAL A 221 0.84 3.22 11.71
C VAL A 221 0.00 2.02 12.15
N CYS A 222 -0.79 1.44 11.25
CA CYS A 222 -1.79 0.41 11.57
C CYS A 222 -1.22 -1.01 11.42
N HIS A 223 -0.18 -1.30 12.20
CA HIS A 223 0.54 -2.58 12.19
C HIS A 223 -0.38 -3.77 12.49
N ALA A 224 -0.03 -4.95 11.96
CA ALA A 224 -0.84 -6.15 12.11
C ALA A 224 -1.04 -6.55 13.59
N LYS A 225 0.04 -6.65 14.36
CA LYS A 225 0.00 -7.10 15.77
C LYS A 225 -0.30 -5.99 16.77
N LYS A 226 0.37 -4.84 16.65
CA LYS A 226 0.27 -3.73 17.63
C LYS A 226 0.16 -2.38 16.90
N PRO A 227 -1.04 -1.97 16.45
CA PRO A 227 -1.23 -0.71 15.75
C PRO A 227 -1.03 0.50 16.68
N ALA A 228 -0.49 1.60 16.16
CA ALA A 228 -0.21 2.82 16.92
C ALA A 228 -1.47 3.69 17.13
N CYS A 229 -2.52 3.15 17.77
CA CYS A 229 -3.82 3.80 17.87
C CYS A 229 -3.76 5.22 18.46
N GLY A 230 -2.98 5.42 19.53
CA GLY A 230 -2.80 6.72 20.20
C GLY A 230 -2.06 7.79 19.38
N ALA A 231 -1.46 7.41 18.25
CA ALA A 231 -0.74 8.28 17.33
C ALA A 231 -1.33 8.21 15.89
N CYS A 232 -2.56 7.72 15.74
CA CYS A 232 -3.21 7.56 14.45
C CYS A 232 -4.10 8.76 14.13
N SER A 233 -3.84 9.44 13.01
CA SER A 233 -4.65 10.57 12.50
C SER A 233 -6.06 10.17 12.07
N LEU A 234 -6.36 8.87 11.97
CA LEU A 234 -7.68 8.34 11.62
C LEU A 234 -8.50 7.87 12.83
N ALA A 235 -7.96 8.03 14.05
CA ALA A 235 -8.52 7.44 15.26
C ALA A 235 -10.00 7.77 15.49
N VAL A 236 -10.42 9.01 15.20
CA VAL A 236 -11.80 9.47 15.41
C VAL A 236 -12.84 8.78 14.53
N ASP A 237 -12.42 8.28 13.37
CA ASP A 237 -13.28 7.62 12.38
C ASP A 237 -13.07 6.09 12.32
N CYS A 238 -12.21 5.57 13.21
CA CYS A 238 -11.84 4.16 13.25
C CYS A 238 -12.66 3.40 14.31
N PRO A 239 -13.60 2.51 13.92
CA PRO A 239 -14.32 1.65 14.87
C PRO A 239 -13.40 0.66 15.59
N SER A 240 -12.23 0.35 15.03
CA SER A 240 -11.21 -0.51 15.67
C SER A 240 -10.19 0.25 16.53
N PHE A 241 -10.45 1.51 16.88
CA PHE A 241 -9.57 2.25 17.78
C PHE A 241 -9.47 1.54 19.14
N GLY A 242 -8.24 1.33 19.62
CA GLY A 242 -7.96 0.62 20.88
C GLY A 242 -7.42 -0.79 20.72
N LEU A 243 -7.27 -1.31 19.49
CA LEU A 243 -6.57 -2.59 19.23
C LEU A 243 -5.07 -2.57 19.58
N GLY A 244 -4.49 -1.38 19.73
CA GLY A 244 -3.13 -1.18 20.21
C GLY A 244 -3.06 -0.04 21.22
N PRO A 245 -1.86 0.38 21.67
CA PRO A 245 -1.72 1.40 22.70
C PRO A 245 -2.44 2.69 22.29
N THR A 246 -3.27 3.20 23.19
CA THR A 246 -3.95 4.50 23.06
C THR A 246 -3.14 5.63 23.67
N GLU A 247 -2.16 5.30 24.51
CA GLU A 247 -1.29 6.28 25.15
C GLU A 247 -0.37 6.93 24.11
N PRO A 248 -0.31 8.28 24.06
CA PRO A 248 0.39 9.04 23.02
C PRO A 248 1.82 8.58 22.77
N GLU A 249 2.65 8.56 23.82
CA GLU A 249 4.08 8.30 23.72
C GLU A 249 4.36 6.85 23.31
N GLN A 250 3.62 5.91 23.91
CA GLN A 250 3.72 4.49 23.58
C GLN A 250 3.30 4.20 22.15
N ALA A 251 2.25 4.85 21.66
CA ALA A 251 1.80 4.71 20.28
C ALA A 251 2.77 5.39 19.31
N ALA A 252 3.27 6.57 19.65
CA ALA A 252 4.22 7.30 18.84
C ALA A 252 5.51 6.51 18.65
N ALA A 253 6.02 5.80 19.66
CA ALA A 253 7.16 4.89 19.52
C ALA A 253 6.95 3.79 18.46
N LEU A 254 5.72 3.42 18.11
CA LEU A 254 5.43 2.39 17.11
C LEU A 254 5.34 2.92 15.68
N VAL A 255 5.25 4.24 15.47
CA VAL A 255 5.16 4.82 14.12
C VAL A 255 6.46 4.60 13.36
N LYS A 256 6.38 4.07 12.14
CA LYS A 256 7.53 3.73 11.29
C LYS A 256 7.54 4.55 10.00
N GLY A 257 8.66 4.49 9.29
CA GLY A 257 8.82 5.07 7.97
C GLY A 257 9.36 6.50 7.98
N PRO A 258 9.81 6.99 6.82
CA PRO A 258 10.34 8.35 6.67
C PRO A 258 9.28 9.42 6.95
N GLU A 259 8.00 9.11 6.82
CA GLU A 259 6.88 10.04 7.06
C GLU A 259 6.61 10.26 8.56
N ARG A 260 7.31 9.54 9.45
CA ARG A 260 7.08 9.59 10.90
C ARG A 260 6.98 11.02 11.46
N PRO A 261 7.90 11.97 11.16
CA PRO A 261 7.80 13.33 11.72
C PRO A 261 6.47 14.00 11.38
N HIS A 262 6.09 13.97 10.09
CA HIS A 262 4.81 14.50 9.59
C HIS A 262 3.61 13.81 10.26
N LEU A 263 3.61 12.48 10.33
CA LEU A 263 2.53 11.72 10.96
C LEU A 263 2.34 12.06 12.43
N LEU A 264 3.43 12.28 13.18
CA LEU A 264 3.37 12.69 14.58
C LEU A 264 2.93 14.14 14.74
N GLU A 265 3.35 15.04 13.84
CA GLU A 265 2.90 16.42 13.83
C GLU A 265 1.37 16.52 13.65
N LEU A 266 0.79 15.73 12.73
CA LEU A 266 -0.66 15.68 12.47
C LEU A 266 -1.48 15.35 13.72
N VAL A 267 -0.92 14.62 14.68
CA VAL A 267 -1.58 14.25 15.95
C VAL A 267 -1.06 15.04 17.15
N GLY A 268 -0.23 16.06 16.93
CA GLY A 268 0.31 16.94 17.97
C GLY A 268 1.37 16.29 18.87
N LEU A 269 2.19 15.37 18.35
CA LEU A 269 3.22 14.62 19.09
C LEU A 269 4.66 14.86 18.60
N GLY A 270 4.94 16.03 18.00
CA GLY A 270 6.24 16.36 17.41
C GLY A 270 7.45 16.35 18.37
N ASP A 271 8.63 16.14 17.77
CA ASP A 271 10.07 16.22 18.14
C ASP A 271 10.57 15.92 19.57
N GLY A 272 9.72 15.67 20.57
CA GLY A 272 10.11 15.22 21.90
C GLY A 272 9.91 13.72 22.15
N THR A 273 9.23 13.02 21.24
CA THR A 273 8.90 11.59 21.44
C THR A 273 10.07 10.71 20.98
N PRO A 274 10.72 9.96 21.88
CA PRO A 274 11.85 9.12 21.51
C PRO A 274 11.48 8.16 20.37
N ALA A 275 12.37 8.04 19.39
CA ALA A 275 12.29 6.99 18.38
C ALA A 275 12.25 5.62 19.07
N PRO A 276 11.59 4.60 18.50
CA PRO A 276 11.65 3.25 19.03
C PRO A 276 13.12 2.85 19.21
N SER A 277 13.47 2.35 20.39
CA SER A 277 14.75 1.68 20.60
C SER A 277 14.82 0.51 19.62
N GLY A 278 15.73 0.62 18.65
CA GLY A 278 15.89 -0.37 17.61
C GLY A 278 16.37 -1.69 18.21
N ASN A 279 15.45 -2.64 18.36
CA ASN A 279 15.83 -4.05 18.37
C ASN A 279 15.60 -4.58 16.95
N GLY A 280 16.70 -4.61 16.19
CA GLY A 280 16.76 -5.25 14.90
C GLY A 280 16.56 -6.77 15.02
N ARG A 281 15.71 -7.30 14.14
CA ARG A 281 15.99 -8.34 13.14
C ARG A 281 14.75 -8.52 12.28
#